data_AF-A0A7S3USM6-F1
#
_entry.id   AF-A0A7S3USM6-F1
#
_cell.length_a   1.000
_cell.length_b   1.000
_cell.length_c   1.000
_cell.angle_alpha   90.00
_cell.angle_beta   90.00
_cell.angle_gamma   90.00
#
_symmetry.space_group_name_H-M   'P 1'
#
loop_
_entity.id
_entity.type
_entity.pdbx_description
1 polymer ?
#
loop_
_entity_poly.entity_id
_entity_poly.type
_entity_poly.pdbx_seq_one_letter_code
_entity_poly.pdbx_strand_id
1 'polypeptide(L)'
;MFRPSRGYQPSPMGGGYMEQIELEIETLTNTGSGLGRYGPDGWVIMVPHTIPGEKVKVGVHRNFDSYSEATLLEVLEPSPSRISPKCKYFGICGGCQYQHMDLETQRHWKTKQVEEALRRLGGLADAQAVNPAFGTAEAFGYRSKLTPHYDVPRQGEESAIGFKRMTMPTIYELEQRGIDLSTVDRREILDVARCEIATDAINARLGSLRAETRALVAGQLSGEIEVPKKKGKRKHSRPMGATLLLRDALDGVETDQTKDVYEEVRGVGLRFEFKAGEFFQNNPFVLPHMVEYVLNKAKAPGVTKLLDTYCGGGLFCLSASPHFEECAGVEISEASIASAKRNAALNKLDNCNFIAGRSENIFGNVTFNPEETAIIIDPPRKGCDQKFLDQLFAFSPARVVYVSCDPATQARDTKIMVEAGYAVTDIQPFDLFPQTRHIENVITFDGPRVVRERELRVRRQQPKGEEEGGGGGGAAAGSS
;
A
#
# COMPACT_ATOMS: atom_id res chain seq x y z
N MET A 1 13.59 -21.16 31.35
CA MET A 1 12.48 -21.95 30.75
C MET A 1 11.31 -21.01 30.59
N PHE A 2 10.88 -20.74 29.35
CA PHE A 2 9.86 -19.75 29.02
C PHE A 2 8.47 -20.17 29.54
N ARG A 3 7.69 -19.25 30.12
CA ARG A 3 6.30 -19.56 30.52
C ARG A 3 5.37 -19.51 29.31
N PRO A 4 4.54 -20.54 29.05
CA PRO A 4 3.62 -20.54 27.93
C PRO A 4 2.64 -19.36 27.95
N SER A 5 2.40 -18.76 26.78
CA SER A 5 1.28 -17.83 26.64
C SER A 5 -0.05 -18.55 26.94
N ARG A 6 -1.01 -17.83 27.54
CA ARG A 6 -2.32 -18.41 27.90
C ARG A 6 -3.00 -18.98 26.64
N GLY A 7 -3.18 -20.30 26.60
CA GLY A 7 -3.82 -20.99 25.49
C GLY A 7 -2.89 -21.48 24.37
N TYR A 8 -1.56 -21.52 24.58
CA TYR A 8 -0.65 -22.17 23.64
C TYR A 8 -1.04 -23.65 23.42
N GLN A 9 -1.12 -24.05 22.14
CA GLN A 9 -1.34 -25.43 21.73
C GLN A 9 -0.08 -25.95 21.02
N PRO A 10 0.53 -27.05 21.50
CA PRO A 10 1.71 -27.66 20.87
C PRO A 10 1.44 -28.19 19.46
N SER A 11 0.23 -28.67 19.20
CA SER A 11 -0.19 -29.12 17.87
C SER A 11 -0.31 -27.93 16.90
N PRO A 12 0.03 -28.08 15.59
CA PRO A 12 0.37 -29.32 14.88
C PRO A 12 1.86 -29.68 14.86
N MET A 13 2.76 -28.72 15.11
CA MET A 13 4.21 -28.95 15.04
C MET A 13 4.70 -29.92 16.13
N GLY A 14 4.00 -30.00 17.25
CA GLY A 14 4.51 -30.58 18.49
C GLY A 14 5.38 -29.56 19.22
N GLY A 15 6.02 -30.00 20.31
CA GLY A 15 7.07 -29.21 20.95
C GLY A 15 6.66 -28.28 22.10
N GLY A 16 7.67 -27.67 22.70
CA GLY A 16 7.52 -26.75 23.83
C GLY A 16 7.23 -25.31 23.40
N TYR A 17 6.61 -24.52 24.28
CA TYR A 17 6.55 -23.07 24.07
C TYR A 17 7.97 -22.52 24.01
N MET A 18 8.26 -21.72 22.98
CA MET A 18 9.59 -21.19 22.66
C MET A 18 10.64 -22.27 22.37
N GLU A 19 10.20 -23.40 21.80
CA GLU A 19 11.12 -24.37 21.24
C GLU A 19 12.04 -23.71 20.22
N GLN A 20 13.34 -23.97 20.38
CA GLN A 20 14.37 -23.36 19.58
C GLN A 20 14.69 -24.26 18.40
N ILE A 21 14.53 -23.72 17.20
CA ILE A 21 14.84 -24.42 15.96
C ILE A 21 15.78 -23.57 15.11
N GLU A 22 16.63 -24.23 14.33
CA GLU A 22 17.35 -23.59 13.22
C GLU A 22 16.48 -23.66 11.96
N LEU A 23 16.42 -22.56 11.22
CA LEU A 23 15.58 -22.42 10.05
C LEU A 23 16.33 -21.62 8.98
N GLU A 24 16.27 -22.07 7.74
CA GLU A 24 16.65 -21.27 6.58
C GLU A 24 15.43 -20.48 6.08
N ILE A 25 15.62 -19.19 5.79
CA ILE A 25 14.54 -18.32 5.31
C ILE A 25 14.53 -18.34 3.79
N GLU A 26 13.45 -18.83 3.20
CA GLU A 26 13.31 -19.05 1.76
C GLU A 26 12.76 -17.82 1.03
N THR A 27 11.80 -17.12 1.64
CA THR A 27 11.06 -16.02 0.99
C THR A 27 10.45 -15.08 2.02
N LEU A 28 9.77 -14.02 1.56
CA LEU A 28 8.96 -13.12 2.38
C LEU A 28 7.46 -13.32 2.09
N THR A 29 6.68 -13.27 3.17
CA THR A 29 5.22 -13.19 3.13
C THR A 29 4.76 -11.77 2.75
N ASN A 30 3.48 -11.63 2.39
CA ASN A 30 2.86 -10.32 2.16
C ASN A 30 2.79 -9.42 3.41
N THR A 31 2.97 -10.01 4.60
CA THR A 31 3.10 -9.30 5.88
C THR A 31 4.54 -8.87 6.19
N GLY A 32 5.49 -9.15 5.29
CA GLY A 32 6.90 -8.80 5.45
C GLY A 32 7.64 -9.66 6.48
N SER A 33 7.09 -10.82 6.84
CA SER A 33 7.76 -11.83 7.65
C SER A 33 8.49 -12.81 6.73
N GLY A 34 9.70 -13.23 7.09
CA GLY A 34 10.35 -14.35 6.42
C GLY A 34 9.57 -15.63 6.61
N LEU A 35 9.70 -16.53 5.64
CA LEU A 35 9.09 -17.84 5.63
C LEU A 35 10.17 -18.87 5.40
N GLY A 36 10.25 -19.85 6.29
CA GLY A 36 11.06 -21.05 6.10
C GLY A 36 10.22 -22.31 6.33
N ARG A 37 10.75 -23.45 5.89
CA ARG A 37 10.12 -24.76 6.07
C ARG A 37 10.94 -25.62 7.02
N TYR A 38 10.25 -26.30 7.92
CA TYR A 38 10.86 -27.14 8.94
C TYR A 38 10.37 -28.59 8.87
N GLY A 39 11.29 -29.53 9.09
CA GLY A 39 10.98 -30.97 9.11
C GLY A 39 10.75 -31.60 7.72
N PRO A 40 10.58 -32.93 7.67
CA PRO A 40 10.45 -33.68 6.41
C PRO A 40 9.17 -33.32 5.63
N ASP A 41 8.12 -32.88 6.32
CA ASP A 41 6.84 -32.49 5.71
C ASP A 41 6.80 -31.03 5.24
N GLY A 42 7.90 -30.27 5.43
CA GLY A 42 8.03 -28.89 4.99
C GLY A 42 7.08 -27.91 5.69
N TRP A 43 6.90 -28.06 7.00
CA TRP A 43 6.00 -27.26 7.83
C TRP A 43 6.35 -25.78 7.76
N VAL A 44 5.35 -24.92 7.48
CA VAL A 44 5.58 -23.49 7.25
C VAL A 44 5.74 -22.73 8.55
N ILE A 45 6.85 -21.99 8.68
CA ILE A 45 7.14 -21.15 9.84
C ILE A 45 7.39 -19.71 9.38
N MET A 46 6.63 -18.77 9.94
CA MET A 46 6.78 -17.34 9.66
C MET A 46 7.58 -16.66 10.76
N VAL A 47 8.58 -15.88 10.35
CA VAL A 47 9.55 -15.24 11.24
C VAL A 47 9.70 -13.76 10.86
N PRO A 48 9.21 -12.80 11.66
CA PRO A 48 9.45 -11.38 11.41
C PRO A 48 10.95 -11.02 11.53
N HIS A 49 11.36 -9.95 10.82
CA HIS A 49 12.72 -9.37 10.88
C HIS A 49 13.85 -10.26 10.37
N THR A 50 13.53 -11.17 9.47
CA THR A 50 14.50 -12.00 8.75
C THR A 50 14.49 -11.69 7.27
N ILE A 51 15.62 -11.95 6.62
CA ILE A 51 15.84 -11.75 5.19
C ILE A 51 15.98 -13.14 4.55
N PRO A 52 15.42 -13.38 3.35
CA PRO A 52 15.66 -14.63 2.64
C PRO A 52 17.14 -14.88 2.36
N GLY A 53 17.54 -16.14 2.41
CA GLY A 53 18.93 -16.59 2.40
C GLY A 53 19.61 -16.62 3.77
N GLU A 54 18.92 -16.20 4.84
CA GLU A 54 19.47 -16.28 6.20
C GLU A 54 19.26 -17.65 6.83
N LYS A 55 20.28 -18.10 7.57
CA LYS A 55 20.11 -19.15 8.57
C LYS A 55 19.90 -18.51 9.94
N VAL A 56 18.79 -18.83 10.58
CA VAL A 56 18.37 -18.19 11.83
C VAL A 56 18.02 -19.22 12.90
N LYS A 57 18.21 -18.82 14.15
CA LYS A 57 17.65 -19.52 15.31
C LYS A 57 16.39 -18.81 15.75
N VAL A 58 15.30 -19.54 15.88
CA VAL A 58 13.98 -18.97 16.18
C VAL A 58 13.31 -19.69 17.34
N GLY A 59 12.42 -18.99 18.04
CA GLY A 59 11.59 -19.54 19.10
C GLY A 59 10.13 -19.62 18.67
N VAL A 60 9.58 -20.83 18.54
CA VAL A 60 8.18 -21.04 18.13
C VAL A 60 7.26 -20.71 19.30
N HIS A 61 6.37 -19.73 19.10
CA HIS A 61 5.50 -19.25 20.18
C HIS A 61 4.01 -19.44 19.89
N ARG A 62 3.64 -19.80 18.66
CA ARG A 62 2.25 -20.00 18.26
C ARG A 62 2.12 -20.95 17.07
N ASN A 63 1.16 -21.83 17.16
CA ASN A 63 0.79 -22.76 16.10
C ASN A 63 -0.62 -22.43 15.58
N PHE A 64 -0.80 -22.57 14.27
CA PHE A 64 -2.08 -22.56 13.57
C PHE A 64 -2.24 -23.87 12.79
N ASP A 65 -3.40 -24.06 12.17
CA ASP A 65 -3.73 -25.30 11.46
C ASP A 65 -2.80 -25.63 10.29
N SER A 66 -2.18 -24.62 9.66
CA SER A 66 -1.35 -24.79 8.45
C SER A 66 0.03 -24.12 8.50
N TYR A 67 0.35 -23.42 9.59
CA TYR A 67 1.63 -22.75 9.78
C TYR A 67 1.88 -22.44 11.25
N SER A 68 3.10 -22.05 11.57
CA SER A 68 3.46 -21.53 12.89
C SER A 68 4.09 -20.15 12.79
N GLU A 69 4.00 -19.39 13.88
CA GLU A 69 4.73 -18.14 14.06
C GLU A 69 5.87 -18.35 15.06
N ALA A 70 7.03 -17.82 14.70
CA ALA A 70 8.20 -17.82 15.54
C ALA A 70 8.80 -16.42 15.63
N THR A 71 9.53 -16.18 16.72
CA THR A 71 10.34 -14.97 16.89
C THR A 71 11.78 -15.27 16.54
N LEU A 72 12.44 -14.33 15.87
CA LEU A 72 13.89 -14.36 15.69
C LEU A 72 14.57 -14.29 17.07
N LEU A 73 15.49 -15.23 17.35
CA LEU A 73 16.35 -15.22 18.53
C LEU A 73 17.77 -14.81 18.18
N GLU A 74 18.30 -15.37 17.08
CA GLU A 74 19.67 -15.15 16.63
C GLU A 74 19.76 -15.32 15.11
N VAL A 75 20.56 -14.49 14.46
CA VAL A 75 20.93 -14.68 13.05
C VAL A 75 22.27 -15.41 13.03
N LEU A 76 22.26 -16.67 12.59
CA LEU A 76 23.44 -17.53 12.59
C LEU A 76 24.31 -17.24 11.36
N GLU A 77 23.67 -17.09 10.20
CA GLU A 77 24.31 -16.73 8.93
C GLU A 77 23.53 -15.55 8.33
N PRO A 78 24.04 -14.31 8.44
CA PRO A 78 23.33 -13.13 7.97
C PRO A 78 23.37 -13.02 6.44
N SER A 79 22.30 -12.48 5.87
CA SER A 79 22.27 -12.07 4.47
C SER A 79 23.29 -10.93 4.26
N PRO A 80 23.99 -10.86 3.12
CA PRO A 80 24.86 -9.72 2.79
C PRO A 80 24.15 -8.37 2.84
N SER A 81 22.83 -8.38 2.67
CA SER A 81 21.94 -7.21 2.67
C SER A 81 21.40 -6.84 4.04
N ARG A 82 21.78 -7.56 5.10
CA ARG A 82 21.40 -7.22 6.47
C ARG A 82 22.17 -5.98 6.93
N ILE A 83 21.43 -4.97 7.38
CA ILE A 83 21.97 -3.74 7.96
C ILE A 83 21.44 -3.52 9.37
N SER A 84 22.12 -2.66 10.13
CA SER A 84 21.64 -2.24 11.44
C SER A 84 20.47 -1.25 11.31
N PRO A 85 19.31 -1.50 11.94
CA PRO A 85 18.20 -0.57 11.94
C PRO A 85 18.57 0.80 12.52
N LYS A 86 18.13 1.87 11.87
CA LYS A 86 18.34 3.25 12.36
C LYS A 86 17.49 3.56 13.59
N CYS A 87 16.25 3.05 13.64
CA CYS A 87 15.31 3.34 14.71
C CYS A 87 15.52 2.39 15.91
N LYS A 88 15.79 2.95 17.09
CA LYS A 88 15.90 2.17 18.35
C LYS A 88 14.62 1.44 18.78
N TYR A 89 13.48 1.74 18.16
CA TYR A 89 12.19 1.07 18.41
C TYR A 89 11.88 -0.01 17.37
N PHE A 90 12.74 -0.21 16.37
CA PHE A 90 12.57 -1.27 15.39
C PHE A 90 12.53 -2.64 16.09
N GLY A 91 11.69 -3.56 15.61
CA GLY A 91 11.45 -4.84 16.29
C GLY A 91 10.37 -4.78 17.39
N ILE A 92 10.04 -3.59 17.89
CA ILE A 92 9.02 -3.39 18.93
C ILE A 92 7.83 -2.56 18.42
N CYS A 93 8.10 -1.48 17.68
CA CYS A 93 7.10 -0.60 17.09
C CYS A 93 6.43 -1.25 15.87
N GLY A 94 5.10 -1.19 15.76
CA GLY A 94 4.34 -1.69 14.60
C GLY A 94 4.52 -0.94 13.29
N GLY A 95 5.30 0.14 13.28
CA GLY A 95 5.38 1.06 12.14
C GLY A 95 6.27 0.61 10.98
N CYS A 96 7.32 -0.19 11.22
CA CYS A 96 8.32 -0.55 10.21
C CYS A 96 8.63 -2.04 10.26
N GLN A 97 8.84 -2.67 9.11
CA GLN A 97 9.13 -4.11 8.98
C GLN A 97 10.53 -4.36 8.43
N TYR A 98 11.12 -3.44 7.67
CA TYR A 98 12.30 -3.72 6.84
C TYR A 98 13.58 -2.93 7.18
N GLN A 99 13.65 -2.19 8.29
CA GLN A 99 14.87 -1.40 8.61
C GLN A 99 16.16 -2.23 8.79
N HIS A 100 16.03 -3.54 8.92
CA HIS A 100 17.16 -4.49 9.01
C HIS A 100 17.68 -4.94 7.64
N MET A 101 17.09 -4.46 6.54
CA MET A 101 17.37 -4.85 5.16
C MET A 101 17.71 -3.60 4.35
N ASP A 102 18.76 -3.65 3.52
CA ASP A 102 19.12 -2.54 2.63
C ASP A 102 17.99 -2.19 1.65
N LEU A 103 18.02 -0.97 1.12
CA LEU A 103 16.91 -0.42 0.34
C LEU A 103 16.73 -1.12 -1.02
N GLU A 104 17.81 -1.58 -1.62
CA GLU A 104 17.78 -2.31 -2.89
C GLU A 104 17.06 -3.65 -2.71
N THR A 105 17.39 -4.37 -1.65
CA THR A 105 16.78 -5.65 -1.29
C THR A 105 15.32 -5.48 -0.90
N GLN A 106 14.97 -4.39 -0.21
CA GLN A 106 13.56 -4.06 0.04
C GLN A 106 12.77 -3.96 -1.27
N ARG A 107 13.30 -3.25 -2.27
CA ARG A 107 12.65 -3.08 -3.58
C ARG A 107 12.61 -4.36 -4.39
N HIS A 108 13.67 -5.16 -4.32
CA HIS A 108 13.70 -6.49 -4.91
C HIS A 108 12.51 -7.32 -4.41
N TRP A 109 12.34 -7.43 -3.09
CA TRP A 109 11.24 -8.21 -2.52
C TRP A 109 9.86 -7.62 -2.78
N LYS A 110 9.73 -6.29 -2.83
CA LYS A 110 8.48 -5.64 -3.26
C LYS A 110 8.12 -6.00 -4.71
N THR A 111 9.11 -6.04 -5.60
CA THR A 111 8.94 -6.49 -6.99
C THR A 111 8.48 -7.95 -7.04
N LYS A 112 9.19 -8.84 -6.33
CA LYS A 112 8.85 -10.26 -6.24
C LYS A 112 7.45 -10.51 -5.69
N GLN A 113 7.00 -9.72 -4.71
CA GLN A 113 5.66 -9.85 -4.17
C GLN A 113 4.58 -9.52 -5.21
N VAL A 114 4.79 -8.52 -6.07
CA VAL A 114 3.88 -8.19 -7.17
C VAL A 114 3.90 -9.29 -8.23
N GLU A 115 5.08 -9.78 -8.63
CA GLU A 115 5.23 -10.90 -9.56
C GLU A 115 4.46 -12.13 -9.06
N GLU A 116 4.65 -12.52 -7.79
CA GLU A 116 3.97 -13.67 -7.22
C GLU A 116 2.46 -13.51 -7.14
N ALA A 117 1.98 -12.32 -6.75
CA ALA A 117 0.55 -12.03 -6.68
C ALA A 117 -0.11 -12.14 -8.06
N LEU A 118 0.49 -11.54 -9.09
CA LEU A 118 -0.03 -11.57 -10.46
C LEU A 118 0.02 -12.97 -11.07
N ARG A 119 1.09 -13.72 -10.82
CA ARG A 119 1.21 -15.12 -11.28
C ARG A 119 0.16 -16.02 -10.62
N ARG A 120 0.03 -15.95 -9.29
CA ARG A 120 -0.84 -16.87 -8.52
C ARG A 120 -2.33 -16.51 -8.59
N LEU A 121 -2.65 -15.21 -8.54
CA LEU A 121 -4.04 -14.72 -8.45
C LEU A 121 -4.51 -14.07 -9.75
N GLY A 122 -3.61 -13.40 -10.46
CA GLY A 122 -3.91 -12.69 -11.71
C GLY A 122 -3.97 -13.57 -12.96
N GLY A 123 -3.48 -14.80 -12.88
CA GLY A 123 -3.46 -15.73 -14.02
C GLY A 123 -2.55 -15.26 -15.17
N LEU A 124 -1.65 -14.30 -14.91
CA LEU A 124 -0.68 -13.85 -15.90
C LEU A 124 0.42 -14.89 -16.09
N ALA A 125 0.85 -15.07 -17.34
CA ALA A 125 1.95 -15.97 -17.68
C ALA A 125 3.29 -15.45 -17.14
N ASP A 126 4.24 -16.35 -16.89
CA ASP A 126 5.59 -16.02 -16.37
C ASP A 126 6.37 -15.05 -17.28
N ALA A 127 6.00 -14.96 -18.56
CA ALA A 127 6.61 -14.03 -19.52
C ALA A 127 6.20 -12.56 -19.32
N GLN A 128 5.17 -12.27 -18.54
CA GLN A 128 4.76 -10.89 -18.27
C GLN A 128 5.75 -10.25 -17.28
N ALA A 129 6.61 -9.37 -17.79
CA ALA A 129 7.60 -8.68 -16.98
C ALA A 129 6.96 -7.66 -16.02
N VAL A 130 7.40 -7.71 -14.76
CA VAL A 130 7.15 -6.67 -13.75
C VAL A 130 8.39 -5.79 -13.69
N ASN A 131 8.22 -4.48 -13.77
CA ASN A 131 9.34 -3.55 -13.65
C ASN A 131 9.90 -3.56 -12.22
N PRO A 132 11.21 -3.33 -12.00
CA PRO A 132 11.76 -3.17 -10.67
C PRO A 132 11.04 -2.07 -9.89
N ALA A 133 10.74 -2.34 -8.61
CA ALA A 133 10.05 -1.38 -7.74
C ALA A 133 10.82 -0.05 -7.68
N PHE A 134 10.15 1.02 -8.09
CA PHE A 134 10.75 2.36 -8.15
C PHE A 134 10.67 3.05 -6.78
N GLY A 135 11.73 3.76 -6.39
CA GLY A 135 11.73 4.65 -5.24
C GLY A 135 12.95 5.57 -5.22
N THR A 136 12.93 6.59 -4.39
CA THR A 136 14.04 7.58 -4.26
C THR A 136 15.02 7.21 -3.15
N ALA A 137 16.12 7.93 -2.99
CA ALA A 137 17.13 7.61 -1.96
C ALA A 137 16.62 7.88 -0.53
N GLU A 138 15.58 8.67 -0.37
CA GLU A 138 14.99 9.10 0.91
C GLU A 138 14.23 7.96 1.60
N ALA A 139 14.99 7.05 2.20
CA ALA A 139 14.49 5.95 3.02
C ALA A 139 13.86 6.38 4.35
N PHE A 140 14.14 7.60 4.81
CA PHE A 140 13.79 8.16 6.12
C PHE A 140 13.33 9.61 5.96
N GLY A 141 12.69 10.19 6.97
CA GLY A 141 12.29 11.60 6.92
C GLY A 141 11.19 11.94 5.90
N TYR A 142 10.58 10.96 5.24
CA TYR A 142 9.63 11.19 4.15
C TYR A 142 8.19 11.38 4.62
N ARG A 143 7.80 10.79 5.76
CA ARG A 143 6.41 10.63 6.13
C ARG A 143 5.83 11.93 6.70
N SER A 144 4.96 12.58 5.92
CA SER A 144 4.31 13.85 6.26
C SER A 144 3.04 13.73 7.13
N LYS A 145 2.65 12.52 7.55
CA LYS A 145 1.53 12.32 8.49
C LYS A 145 1.84 11.22 9.51
N LEU A 146 1.70 11.57 10.79
CA LEU A 146 1.67 10.62 11.90
C LEU A 146 0.37 10.75 12.70
N THR A 147 -0.07 9.62 13.25
CA THR A 147 -1.23 9.56 14.15
C THR A 147 -0.89 8.76 15.41
N PRO A 148 -0.03 9.30 16.30
CA PRO A 148 0.30 8.60 17.54
C PRO A 148 -0.91 8.56 18.47
N HIS A 149 -0.97 7.52 19.29
CA HIS A 149 -1.99 7.31 20.30
C HIS A 149 -1.42 7.58 21.69
N TYR A 150 -2.30 7.84 22.65
CA TYR A 150 -1.97 7.80 24.06
C TYR A 150 -3.12 7.16 24.84
N ASP A 151 -2.79 6.52 25.94
CA ASP A 151 -3.75 6.02 26.92
C ASP A 151 -3.70 6.87 28.20
N VAL A 152 -4.79 6.88 28.95
CA VAL A 152 -4.81 7.57 30.25
C VAL A 152 -4.18 6.66 31.31
N PRO A 153 -3.06 7.08 31.93
CA PRO A 153 -2.31 6.25 32.86
C PRO A 153 -3.07 6.04 34.19
N ARG A 154 -2.55 5.15 35.04
CA ARG A 154 -2.95 5.09 36.44
C ARG A 154 -2.34 6.29 37.20
N GLN A 155 -2.89 6.62 38.36
CA GLN A 155 -2.44 7.77 39.14
C GLN A 155 -0.96 7.57 39.55
N GLY A 156 -0.09 8.51 39.16
CA GLY A 156 1.35 8.45 39.42
C GLY A 156 2.21 7.87 38.28
N GLU A 157 1.61 7.41 37.17
CA GLU A 157 2.32 6.95 35.97
C GLU A 157 2.32 8.02 34.87
N GLU A 158 3.36 8.06 34.03
CA GLU A 158 3.37 8.90 32.83
C GLU A 158 2.57 8.25 31.69
N SER A 159 1.85 9.09 30.92
CA SER A 159 1.19 8.64 29.69
C SER A 159 2.23 8.31 28.61
N ALA A 160 2.22 7.06 28.15
CA ALA A 160 2.90 6.68 26.91
C ALA A 160 2.21 7.36 25.71
N ILE A 161 3.00 7.92 24.81
CA ILE A 161 2.51 8.58 23.59
C ILE A 161 3.32 8.03 22.41
N GLY A 162 2.66 7.38 21.47
CA GLY A 162 3.34 6.80 20.32
C GLY A 162 2.50 5.81 19.57
N PHE A 163 3.06 4.65 19.24
CA PHE A 163 2.41 3.70 18.35
C PHE A 163 2.14 2.38 19.07
N LYS A 164 1.21 1.61 18.53
CA LYS A 164 0.98 0.26 19.03
C LYS A 164 2.26 -0.55 18.87
N ARG A 165 2.60 -1.31 19.91
CA ARG A 165 3.61 -2.36 19.81
C ARG A 165 3.19 -3.34 18.70
N MET A 166 4.18 -3.98 18.09
CA MET A 166 3.88 -5.17 17.29
C MET A 166 3.20 -6.21 18.17
N THR A 167 2.31 -6.97 17.54
CA THR A 167 1.56 -8.05 18.18
C THR A 167 2.46 -9.17 18.71
N MET A 168 3.76 -9.15 18.38
CA MET A 168 4.77 -10.01 18.94
C MET A 168 5.88 -9.15 19.56
N PRO A 169 6.25 -9.38 20.83
CA PRO A 169 7.51 -8.85 21.31
C PRO A 169 8.67 -9.56 20.63
N THR A 170 9.79 -8.87 20.43
CA THR A 170 11.12 -9.50 20.42
C THR A 170 11.29 -10.13 21.81
N ILE A 171 10.81 -11.37 21.96
CA ILE A 171 10.72 -12.09 23.24
C ILE A 171 12.07 -12.08 23.96
N TYR A 172 13.15 -12.27 23.21
CA TYR A 172 14.52 -12.25 23.71
C TYR A 172 14.90 -10.92 24.37
N GLU A 173 14.53 -9.77 23.79
CA GLU A 173 14.86 -8.45 24.34
C GLU A 173 14.01 -8.07 25.55
N LEU A 174 12.75 -8.52 25.60
CA LEU A 174 11.90 -8.31 26.77
C LEU A 174 12.30 -9.20 27.94
N GLU A 175 12.77 -10.42 27.69
CA GLU A 175 13.28 -11.30 28.74
C GLU A 175 14.62 -10.87 29.32
N GLN A 176 15.56 -10.38 28.50
CA GLN A 176 16.80 -9.77 29.01
C GLN A 176 16.53 -8.56 29.94
N ARG A 177 15.34 -7.98 29.84
CA ARG A 177 14.85 -6.90 30.70
C ARG A 177 13.96 -7.39 31.85
N GLY A 178 13.79 -8.70 32.03
CA GLY A 178 12.98 -9.31 33.09
C GLY A 178 11.46 -9.15 32.94
N ILE A 179 10.95 -8.92 31.73
CA ILE A 179 9.53 -8.64 31.47
C ILE A 179 8.78 -9.95 31.18
N ASP A 180 7.78 -10.29 32.01
CA ASP A 180 6.91 -11.46 31.79
C ASP A 180 5.99 -11.26 30.57
N LEU A 181 6.21 -12.04 29.52
CA LEU A 181 5.46 -11.97 28.25
C LEU A 181 3.96 -12.21 28.41
N SER A 182 3.52 -12.94 29.45
CA SER A 182 2.11 -13.15 29.75
C SER A 182 1.41 -11.89 30.28
N THR A 183 2.20 -10.88 30.67
CA THR A 183 1.74 -9.57 31.16
C THR A 183 1.84 -8.46 30.11
N VAL A 184 2.45 -8.73 28.94
CA VAL A 184 2.62 -7.75 27.87
C VAL A 184 1.29 -7.60 27.12
N ASP A 185 0.61 -6.46 27.35
CA ASP A 185 -0.56 -6.09 26.56
C ASP A 185 -0.12 -5.65 25.16
N ARG A 186 -0.50 -6.42 24.14
CA ARG A 186 -0.24 -6.12 22.71
C ARG A 186 -0.97 -4.86 22.23
N ARG A 187 -1.90 -4.33 23.03
CA ARG A 187 -2.58 -3.05 22.80
C ARG A 187 -1.85 -1.88 23.45
N GLU A 188 -0.82 -2.14 24.25
CA GLU A 188 -0.05 -1.11 24.92
C GLU A 188 0.62 -0.18 23.89
N ILE A 189 0.50 1.12 24.16
CA ILE A 189 1.17 2.16 23.40
C ILE A 189 2.65 2.18 23.78
N LEU A 190 3.52 1.98 22.78
CA LEU A 190 4.95 2.23 22.92
C LEU A 190 5.17 3.75 22.97
N ASP A 191 5.85 4.22 24.01
CA ASP A 191 6.24 5.63 24.10
C ASP A 191 7.34 5.95 23.07
N VAL A 192 7.00 6.72 22.04
CA VAL A 192 7.88 7.03 20.91
C VAL A 192 8.18 8.53 20.88
N ALA A 193 9.40 8.88 21.28
CA ALA A 193 9.87 10.28 21.27
C ALA A 193 10.25 10.81 19.88
N ARG A 194 10.68 9.93 18.97
CA ARG A 194 11.12 10.26 17.60
C ARG A 194 10.78 9.11 16.66
N CYS A 195 10.28 9.43 15.46
CA CYS A 195 10.02 8.49 14.38
C CYS A 195 10.97 8.79 13.22
N GLU A 196 11.88 7.86 12.92
CA GLU A 196 12.94 8.06 11.90
C GLU A 196 12.40 8.20 10.48
N ILE A 197 11.22 7.64 10.18
CA ILE A 197 10.60 7.79 8.85
C ILE A 197 9.78 9.07 8.72
N ALA A 198 9.51 9.79 9.81
CA ALA A 198 8.75 11.04 9.78
C ALA A 198 9.66 12.25 9.56
N THR A 199 9.11 13.31 8.98
CA THR A 199 9.86 14.55 8.72
C THR A 199 10.44 15.14 10.00
N ASP A 200 11.52 15.92 9.89
CA ASP A 200 12.10 16.58 11.05
C ASP A 200 11.14 17.61 11.67
N ALA A 201 10.31 18.27 10.86
CA ALA A 201 9.27 19.18 11.34
C ALA A 201 8.25 18.43 12.23
N ILE A 202 7.78 17.25 11.81
CA ILE A 202 6.92 16.40 12.64
C ILE A 202 7.61 16.00 13.94
N ASN A 203 8.87 15.57 13.88
CA ASN A 203 9.60 15.17 15.08
C ASN A 203 9.81 16.35 16.06
N ALA A 204 10.03 17.57 15.55
CA ALA A 204 10.09 18.78 16.37
C ALA A 204 8.73 19.07 17.05
N ARG A 205 7.62 19.03 16.29
CA ARG A 205 6.28 19.24 16.85
C ARG A 205 5.84 18.13 17.79
N LEU A 206 6.23 16.87 17.54
CA LEU A 206 5.94 15.74 18.41
C LEU A 206 6.50 15.96 19.82
N GLY A 207 7.70 16.54 19.96
CA GLY A 207 8.29 16.85 21.25
C GLY A 207 7.42 17.77 22.12
N SER A 208 6.94 18.88 21.54
CA SER A 208 6.04 19.83 22.24
C SER A 208 4.66 19.24 22.49
N LEU A 209 4.07 18.57 21.48
CA LEU A 209 2.76 17.94 21.59
C LEU A 209 2.73 16.85 22.69
N ARG A 210 3.83 16.13 22.89
CA ARG A 210 3.97 15.17 23.99
C ARG A 210 3.89 15.84 25.36
N ALA A 211 4.57 16.98 25.55
CA ALA A 211 4.51 17.74 26.79
C ALA A 211 3.11 18.30 27.05
N GLU A 212 2.48 18.89 26.01
CA GLU A 212 1.10 19.40 26.05
C GLU A 212 0.10 18.29 26.44
N THR A 213 0.22 17.12 25.81
CA THR A 213 -0.67 15.97 26.07
C THR A 213 -0.51 15.45 27.51
N ARG A 214 0.73 15.34 28.00
CA ARG A 214 0.98 14.89 29.38
C ARG A 214 0.43 15.88 30.41
N ALA A 215 0.60 17.19 30.19
CA ALA A 215 0.03 18.22 31.03
C ALA A 215 -1.51 18.18 31.02
N LEU A 216 -2.12 18.01 29.84
CA LEU A 216 -3.56 17.85 29.69
C LEU A 216 -4.08 16.65 30.48
N VAL A 217 -3.45 15.48 30.33
CA VAL A 217 -3.83 14.25 31.03
C VAL A 217 -3.65 14.39 32.54
N ALA A 218 -2.56 15.02 33.00
CA ALA A 218 -2.33 15.28 34.41
C ALA A 218 -3.40 16.20 35.01
N GLY A 219 -3.74 17.31 34.35
CA GLY A 219 -4.80 18.22 34.78
C GLY A 219 -6.18 17.58 34.77
N GLN A 220 -6.46 16.69 33.82
CA GLN A 220 -7.71 15.91 33.80
C GLN A 220 -7.80 14.88 34.93
N LEU A 221 -6.67 14.30 35.33
CA LEU A 221 -6.60 13.36 36.45
C LEU A 221 -6.65 14.05 37.81
N SER A 222 -6.08 15.25 37.95
CA SER A 222 -6.18 16.07 39.17
C SER A 222 -7.52 16.78 39.33
N GLY A 223 -8.29 16.89 38.24
CA GLY A 223 -9.57 17.60 38.20
C GLY A 223 -9.44 19.10 37.91
N GLU A 224 -8.22 19.59 37.65
CA GLU A 224 -7.94 20.96 37.22
C GLU A 224 -8.50 21.27 35.82
N ILE A 225 -8.55 20.26 34.94
CA ILE A 225 -9.09 20.36 33.58
C ILE A 225 -10.33 19.50 33.45
N GLU A 226 -11.45 20.08 33.01
CA GLU A 226 -12.70 19.33 32.81
C GLU A 226 -12.54 18.29 31.69
N VAL A 227 -12.95 17.05 31.96
CA VAL A 227 -12.99 15.97 30.97
C VAL A 227 -14.24 16.15 30.10
N PRO A 228 -14.10 16.26 28.76
CA PRO A 228 -15.24 16.39 27.86
C PRO A 228 -16.24 15.22 28.03
N LYS A 229 -17.50 15.54 28.31
CA LYS A 229 -18.57 14.55 28.49
C LYS A 229 -18.98 13.99 27.12
N LYS A 230 -18.83 12.69 26.90
CA LYS A 230 -19.48 12.03 25.75
C LYS A 230 -21.00 12.05 25.94
N LYS A 231 -21.77 12.49 24.93
CA LYS A 231 -23.25 12.44 24.94
C LYS A 231 -23.71 11.05 25.40
N GLY A 232 -24.47 10.98 26.50
CA GLY A 232 -25.06 9.75 27.03
C GLY A 232 -24.24 8.96 28.07
N LYS A 233 -23.10 9.46 28.58
CA LYS A 233 -22.34 8.78 29.67
C LYS A 233 -22.44 9.52 31.03
N ARG A 234 -22.30 8.76 32.13
CA ARG A 234 -22.48 9.19 33.55
C ARG A 234 -21.57 10.37 33.97
N LYS A 235 -21.98 11.08 35.03
CA LYS A 235 -21.31 12.25 35.68
C LYS A 235 -19.81 12.08 36.07
N HIS A 236 -19.27 10.86 36.07
CA HIS A 236 -17.88 10.56 36.46
C HIS A 236 -17.17 9.71 35.39
N SER A 237 -17.05 10.21 34.15
CA SER A 237 -16.23 9.54 33.14
C SER A 237 -14.76 9.84 33.38
N ARG A 238 -13.96 8.81 33.66
CA ARG A 238 -12.49 8.91 33.54
C ARG A 238 -12.12 9.44 32.14
N PRO A 239 -11.06 10.24 32.02
CA PRO A 239 -10.54 10.62 30.72
C PRO A 239 -10.18 9.34 29.93
N MET A 240 -10.37 9.38 28.62
CA MET A 240 -10.04 8.27 27.73
C MET A 240 -8.82 8.64 26.89
N GLY A 241 -8.03 7.63 26.53
CA GLY A 241 -6.98 7.78 25.53
C GLY A 241 -7.55 8.26 24.19
N ALA A 242 -6.69 8.85 23.37
CA ALA A 242 -7.07 9.37 22.07
C ALA A 242 -5.96 9.19 21.02
N THR A 243 -6.30 9.49 19.78
CA THR A 243 -5.36 9.56 18.67
C THR A 243 -5.05 11.03 18.38
N LEU A 244 -3.78 11.37 18.41
CA LEU A 244 -3.25 12.67 18.02
C LEU A 244 -3.02 12.70 16.51
N LEU A 245 -2.95 13.90 15.92
CA LEU A 245 -2.58 14.12 14.54
C LEU A 245 -1.31 14.99 14.50
N LEU A 246 -0.40 14.65 13.60
CA LEU A 246 0.70 15.49 13.15
C LEU A 246 0.72 15.40 11.63
N ARG A 247 0.39 16.50 10.96
CA ARG A 247 0.46 16.63 9.50
C ARG A 247 1.47 17.71 9.16
N ASP A 248 2.60 17.33 8.57
CA ASP A 248 3.49 18.29 7.92
C ASP A 248 2.84 18.74 6.62
N ALA A 249 2.63 20.04 6.45
CA ALA A 249 2.03 20.67 5.28
C ALA A 249 2.76 21.99 4.99
N LEU A 250 2.39 22.69 3.90
CA LEU A 250 3.07 23.93 3.50
C LEU A 250 3.14 25.00 4.61
N ASP A 251 2.11 25.10 5.44
CA ASP A 251 2.02 26.09 6.53
C ASP A 251 2.60 25.57 7.87
N GLY A 252 3.31 24.45 7.84
CA GLY A 252 3.91 23.79 9.01
C GLY A 252 3.10 22.60 9.52
N VAL A 253 3.40 22.15 10.75
CA VAL A 253 2.81 20.93 11.31
C VAL A 253 1.46 21.21 11.98
N GLU A 254 0.38 20.71 11.39
CA GLU A 254 -0.98 20.81 11.90
C GLU A 254 -1.36 19.62 12.79
N THR A 255 -2.15 19.90 13.84
CA THR A 255 -2.63 18.92 14.81
C THR A 255 -4.17 18.87 14.94
N ASP A 256 -4.87 19.89 14.44
CA ASP A 256 -6.32 19.91 14.31
C ASP A 256 -6.75 19.15 13.05
N GLN A 257 -7.51 18.07 13.23
CA GLN A 257 -7.97 17.20 12.14
C GLN A 257 -8.86 17.90 11.12
N THR A 258 -9.49 19.02 11.50
CA THR A 258 -10.52 19.73 10.73
C THR A 258 -10.03 21.01 10.07
N LYS A 259 -8.78 21.40 10.33
CA LYS A 259 -8.19 22.57 9.71
C LYS A 259 -7.78 22.26 8.27
N ASP A 260 -8.05 23.23 7.39
CA ASP A 260 -7.58 23.17 6.01
C ASP A 260 -6.06 23.34 5.98
N VAL A 261 -5.41 22.45 5.25
CA VAL A 261 -3.98 22.46 5.00
C VAL A 261 -3.73 22.37 3.50
N TYR A 262 -2.52 22.73 3.10
CA TYR A 262 -2.13 22.72 1.71
C TYR A 262 -0.88 21.89 1.49
N GLU A 263 -0.87 21.16 0.37
CA GLU A 263 0.31 20.48 -0.13
C GLU A 263 0.59 20.91 -1.56
N GLU A 264 1.87 20.94 -1.90
CA GLU A 264 2.31 21.10 -3.28
C GLU A 264 2.86 19.77 -3.79
N VAL A 265 2.24 19.23 -4.85
CA VAL A 265 2.79 18.06 -5.53
C VAL A 265 3.92 18.55 -6.44
N ARG A 266 5.14 18.50 -5.89
CA ARG A 266 6.38 18.86 -6.58
C ARG A 266 6.46 18.14 -7.93
N GLY A 267 7.05 18.76 -8.94
CA GLY A 267 7.15 18.19 -10.29
C GLY A 267 5.88 18.34 -11.15
N VAL A 268 4.68 18.32 -10.55
CA VAL A 268 3.43 18.67 -11.25
C VAL A 268 3.13 20.17 -11.12
N GLY A 269 3.54 20.80 -10.01
CA GLY A 269 3.37 22.23 -9.78
C GLY A 269 1.93 22.63 -9.40
N LEU A 270 1.16 21.68 -8.86
CA LEU A 270 -0.21 21.91 -8.40
C LEU A 270 -0.29 21.92 -6.87
N ARG A 271 -1.16 22.79 -6.36
CA ARG A 271 -1.46 22.90 -4.93
C ARG A 271 -2.79 22.23 -4.60
N PHE A 272 -2.84 21.46 -3.53
CA PHE A 272 -4.05 20.77 -3.08
C PHE A 272 -4.42 21.22 -1.68
N GLU A 273 -5.66 21.66 -1.51
CA GLU A 273 -6.32 21.93 -0.24
C GLU A 273 -7.12 20.70 0.21
N PHE A 274 -6.92 20.30 1.46
CA PHE A 274 -7.66 19.23 2.12
C PHE A 274 -7.63 19.42 3.64
N LYS A 275 -8.48 18.68 4.36
CA LYS A 275 -8.49 18.73 5.83
C LYS A 275 -7.29 17.95 6.39
N ALA A 276 -6.60 18.46 7.41
CA ALA A 276 -5.38 17.82 7.92
C ALA A 276 -5.57 16.33 8.28
N GLY A 277 -6.77 15.96 8.77
CA GLY A 277 -7.17 14.59 9.10
C GLY A 277 -7.44 13.67 7.90
N GLU A 278 -7.74 14.20 6.71
CA GLU A 278 -8.10 13.44 5.50
C GLU A 278 -6.91 12.64 4.93
N PHE A 279 -7.15 11.82 3.92
CA PHE A 279 -6.07 11.11 3.24
C PHE A 279 -5.39 12.02 2.20
N PHE A 280 -4.07 12.03 2.22
CA PHE A 280 -3.22 12.56 1.14
C PHE A 280 -1.93 11.73 1.15
N GLN A 281 -1.28 11.60 0.00
CA GLN A 281 -0.10 10.76 -0.15
C GLN A 281 1.05 11.26 0.75
N ASN A 282 1.63 10.36 1.56
CA ASN A 282 2.51 10.76 2.66
C ASN A 282 4.01 10.82 2.30
N ASN A 283 4.39 10.54 1.06
CA ASN A 283 5.77 10.54 0.61
C ASN A 283 5.96 11.55 -0.54
N PRO A 284 6.43 12.77 -0.26
CA PRO A 284 6.56 13.82 -1.26
C PRO A 284 7.71 13.59 -2.24
N PHE A 285 8.62 12.63 -1.98
CA PHE A 285 9.75 12.33 -2.85
C PHE A 285 9.37 11.36 -3.97
N VAL A 286 8.55 10.35 -3.66
CA VAL A 286 8.13 9.32 -4.65
C VAL A 286 6.85 9.73 -5.38
N LEU A 287 5.95 10.47 -4.71
CA LEU A 287 4.65 10.86 -5.26
C LEU A 287 4.73 11.53 -6.64
N PRO A 288 5.61 12.53 -6.89
CA PRO A 288 5.73 13.17 -8.19
C PRO A 288 5.96 12.18 -9.34
N HIS A 289 6.88 11.23 -9.13
CA HIS A 289 7.24 10.23 -10.12
C HIS A 289 6.10 9.25 -10.38
N MET A 290 5.35 8.86 -9.34
CA MET A 290 4.17 8.01 -9.50
C MET A 290 3.07 8.73 -10.29
N VAL A 291 2.80 10.00 -9.98
CA VAL A 291 1.81 10.80 -10.73
C VAL A 291 2.24 10.94 -12.18
N GLU A 292 3.48 11.37 -12.45
CA GLU A 292 4.02 11.46 -13.80
C GLU A 292 3.91 10.12 -14.55
N TYR A 293 4.25 9.00 -13.91
CA TYR A 293 4.15 7.68 -14.48
C TYR A 293 2.72 7.33 -14.91
N VAL A 294 1.75 7.49 -14.00
CA VAL A 294 0.34 7.22 -14.24
C VAL A 294 -0.17 8.05 -15.43
N LEU A 295 0.15 9.35 -15.45
CA LEU A 295 -0.26 10.24 -16.54
C LEU A 295 0.38 9.86 -17.87
N ASN A 296 1.66 9.50 -17.87
CA ASN A 296 2.35 9.07 -19.08
C ASN A 296 1.81 7.74 -19.61
N LYS A 297 1.42 6.82 -18.74
CA LYS A 297 0.75 5.57 -19.16
C LYS A 297 -0.66 5.81 -19.66
N ALA A 298 -1.40 6.75 -19.09
CA ALA A 298 -2.75 7.08 -19.55
C ALA A 298 -2.78 7.65 -20.99
N LYS A 299 -1.72 8.37 -21.40
CA LYS A 299 -1.59 8.89 -22.77
C LYS A 299 -1.46 7.76 -23.79
N ALA A 300 -2.25 7.82 -24.86
CA ALA A 300 -2.16 6.91 -26.00
C ALA A 300 -2.57 7.64 -27.30
N PRO A 301 -2.15 7.16 -28.49
CA PRO A 301 -2.64 7.70 -29.75
C PRO A 301 -4.18 7.66 -29.82
N GLY A 302 -4.80 8.82 -30.10
CA GLY A 302 -6.26 8.95 -30.18
C GLY A 302 -6.97 9.14 -28.84
N VAL A 303 -6.26 9.01 -27.72
CA VAL A 303 -6.82 9.29 -26.39
C VAL A 303 -6.66 10.78 -26.08
N THR A 304 -7.78 11.50 -25.99
CA THR A 304 -7.83 12.94 -25.72
C THR A 304 -8.55 13.27 -24.42
N LYS A 305 -9.27 12.30 -23.82
CA LYS A 305 -10.04 12.48 -22.59
C LYS A 305 -9.53 11.59 -21.46
N LEU A 306 -9.58 12.09 -20.23
CA LEU A 306 -9.24 11.33 -19.03
C LEU A 306 -10.42 11.28 -18.05
N LEU A 307 -10.76 10.09 -17.60
CA LEU A 307 -11.71 9.88 -16.50
C LEU A 307 -10.99 9.26 -15.30
N ASP A 308 -10.95 9.98 -14.18
CA ASP A 308 -10.37 9.56 -12.91
C ASP A 308 -11.49 9.00 -12.01
N THR A 309 -11.46 7.70 -11.74
CA THR A 309 -12.44 7.02 -10.87
C THR A 309 -11.86 6.83 -9.49
N TYR A 310 -12.71 7.01 -8.46
CA TYR A 310 -12.25 7.13 -7.06
C TYR A 310 -11.34 8.36 -6.88
N CYS A 311 -11.66 9.44 -7.58
CA CYS A 311 -10.74 10.57 -7.75
C CYS A 311 -10.40 11.31 -6.45
N GLY A 312 -11.15 11.09 -5.36
CA GLY A 312 -10.93 11.75 -4.08
C GLY A 312 -10.88 13.27 -4.23
N GLY A 313 -9.79 13.89 -3.75
CA GLY A 313 -9.53 15.34 -3.88
C GLY A 313 -9.05 15.80 -5.27
N GLY A 314 -9.05 14.90 -6.26
CA GLY A 314 -8.76 15.19 -7.67
C GLY A 314 -7.28 15.08 -8.06
N LEU A 315 -6.46 14.29 -7.35
CA LEU A 315 -5.01 14.23 -7.61
C LEU A 315 -4.70 13.97 -9.09
N PHE A 316 -5.12 12.82 -9.62
CA PHE A 316 -4.78 12.45 -11.00
C PHE A 316 -5.56 13.29 -12.02
N CYS A 317 -6.87 13.49 -11.81
CA CYS A 317 -7.69 14.33 -12.68
C CYS A 317 -7.09 15.72 -12.92
N LEU A 318 -6.69 16.42 -11.85
CA LEU A 318 -6.14 17.78 -11.93
C LEU A 318 -4.73 17.78 -12.52
N SER A 319 -3.89 16.82 -12.12
CA SER A 319 -2.54 16.66 -12.68
C SER A 319 -2.53 16.31 -14.17
N ALA A 320 -3.59 15.65 -14.66
CA ALA A 320 -3.74 15.31 -16.07
C ALA A 320 -4.18 16.49 -16.94
N SER A 321 -4.80 17.52 -16.35
CA SER A 321 -5.43 18.63 -17.06
C SER A 321 -4.58 19.29 -18.16
N PRO A 322 -3.24 19.44 -18.05
CA PRO A 322 -2.43 20.05 -19.12
C PRO A 322 -2.18 19.12 -20.32
N HIS A 323 -2.61 17.85 -20.24
CA HIS A 323 -2.27 16.79 -21.18
C HIS A 323 -3.46 16.21 -21.94
N PHE A 324 -4.68 16.53 -21.52
CA PHE A 324 -5.92 16.04 -22.10
C PHE A 324 -6.83 17.23 -22.43
N GLU A 325 -7.65 17.09 -23.46
CA GLU A 325 -8.62 18.11 -23.85
C GLU A 325 -9.67 18.31 -22.75
N GLU A 326 -10.09 17.21 -22.13
CA GLU A 326 -11.09 17.19 -21.08
C GLU A 326 -10.77 16.12 -20.03
N CYS A 327 -10.78 16.51 -18.76
CA CYS A 327 -10.65 15.60 -17.63
C CYS A 327 -11.95 15.57 -16.82
N ALA A 328 -12.34 14.40 -16.33
CA ALA A 328 -13.42 14.26 -15.37
C ALA A 328 -13.04 13.37 -14.19
N GLY A 329 -13.48 13.72 -12.99
CA GLY A 329 -13.35 12.89 -11.79
C GLY A 329 -14.71 12.38 -11.32
N VAL A 330 -14.78 11.09 -10.97
CA VAL A 330 -15.98 10.47 -10.37
C VAL A 330 -15.65 9.93 -8.99
N GLU A 331 -16.46 10.34 -8.02
CA GLU A 331 -16.32 9.95 -6.62
C GLU A 331 -17.71 9.87 -5.96
N ILE A 332 -17.90 8.91 -5.06
CA ILE A 332 -19.15 8.70 -4.31
C ILE A 332 -19.27 9.66 -3.12
N SER A 333 -18.14 10.12 -2.59
CA SER A 333 -18.04 11.10 -1.51
C SER A 333 -18.28 12.52 -2.01
N GLU A 334 -19.43 13.11 -1.67
CA GLU A 334 -19.74 14.51 -1.98
C GLU A 334 -18.70 15.49 -1.39
N ALA A 335 -18.18 15.19 -0.20
CA ALA A 335 -17.14 16.00 0.44
C ALA A 335 -15.84 16.00 -0.39
N SER A 336 -15.48 14.86 -0.96
CA SER A 336 -14.31 14.71 -1.83
C SER A 336 -14.51 15.45 -3.16
N ILE A 337 -15.71 15.36 -3.77
CA ILE A 337 -16.05 16.15 -4.97
C ILE A 337 -15.97 17.65 -4.68
N ALA A 338 -16.46 18.10 -3.53
CA ALA A 338 -16.35 19.51 -3.13
C ALA A 338 -14.89 19.94 -2.97
N SER A 339 -14.04 19.09 -2.38
CA SER A 339 -12.58 19.33 -2.31
C SER A 339 -11.94 19.38 -3.69
N ALA A 340 -12.26 18.45 -4.58
CA ALA A 340 -11.72 18.42 -5.94
C ALA A 340 -12.10 19.67 -6.74
N LYS A 341 -13.34 20.17 -6.62
CA LYS A 341 -13.77 21.44 -7.22
C LYS A 341 -13.03 22.65 -6.66
N ARG A 342 -12.78 22.70 -5.34
CA ARG A 342 -11.95 23.76 -4.73
C ARG A 342 -10.51 23.69 -5.26
N ASN A 343 -9.95 22.50 -5.39
CA ASN A 343 -8.60 22.29 -5.94
C ASN A 343 -8.50 22.69 -7.42
N ALA A 344 -9.52 22.40 -8.22
CA ALA A 344 -9.58 22.88 -9.61
C ALA A 344 -9.55 24.42 -9.67
N ALA A 345 -10.40 25.08 -8.87
CA ALA A 345 -10.44 26.54 -8.79
C ALA A 345 -9.13 27.14 -8.26
N LEU A 346 -8.53 26.52 -7.24
CA LEU A 346 -7.25 26.93 -6.66
C LEU A 346 -6.13 26.94 -7.70
N ASN A 347 -6.13 25.96 -8.62
CA ASN A 347 -5.14 25.83 -9.68
C ASN A 347 -5.57 26.46 -11.01
N LYS A 348 -6.74 27.12 -11.07
CA LYS A 348 -7.28 27.76 -12.29
C LYS A 348 -7.41 26.79 -13.47
N LEU A 349 -7.95 25.59 -13.20
CA LEU A 349 -8.13 24.53 -14.19
C LEU A 349 -9.59 24.48 -14.64
N ASP A 350 -9.83 24.87 -15.90
CA ASP A 350 -11.18 25.02 -16.46
C ASP A 350 -11.67 23.77 -17.23
N ASN A 351 -10.76 22.85 -17.59
CA ASN A 351 -11.06 21.62 -18.32
C ASN A 351 -11.23 20.38 -17.41
N CYS A 352 -11.51 20.59 -16.12
CA CYS A 352 -11.71 19.52 -15.13
C CYS A 352 -13.13 19.54 -14.56
N ASN A 353 -13.90 18.48 -14.82
CA ASN A 353 -15.28 18.32 -14.35
C ASN A 353 -15.36 17.26 -13.24
N PHE A 354 -16.17 17.49 -12.19
CA PHE A 354 -16.31 16.55 -11.08
C PHE A 354 -17.76 16.13 -10.85
N ILE A 355 -17.98 14.81 -10.93
CA ILE A 355 -19.30 14.18 -10.91
C ILE A 355 -19.44 13.37 -9.62
N ALA A 356 -20.46 13.71 -8.82
CA ALA A 356 -20.87 12.86 -7.71
C ALA A 356 -21.52 11.58 -8.27
N GLY A 357 -20.79 10.46 -8.18
CA GLY A 357 -21.25 9.17 -8.68
C GLY A 357 -22.24 8.51 -7.72
N ARG A 358 -23.16 7.71 -8.26
CA ARG A 358 -23.92 6.73 -7.47
C ARG A 358 -23.24 5.38 -7.62
N SER A 359 -23.13 4.61 -6.54
CA SER A 359 -22.44 3.31 -6.58
C SER A 359 -23.00 2.35 -7.65
N GLU A 360 -24.29 2.48 -7.96
CA GLU A 360 -25.03 1.69 -8.94
C GLU A 360 -24.82 2.15 -10.38
N ASN A 361 -24.40 3.40 -10.60
CA ASN A 361 -24.27 3.99 -11.93
C ASN A 361 -23.22 5.12 -11.91
N ILE A 362 -21.96 4.74 -11.76
CA ILE A 362 -20.78 5.62 -11.68
C ILE A 362 -20.57 6.35 -13.00
N PHE A 363 -20.79 5.65 -14.12
CA PHE A 363 -20.56 6.18 -15.47
C PHE A 363 -21.79 6.85 -16.09
N GLY A 364 -22.95 6.83 -15.43
CA GLY A 364 -24.22 7.25 -16.03
C GLY A 364 -24.29 8.70 -16.48
N ASN A 365 -23.47 9.58 -15.89
CA ASN A 365 -23.37 11.00 -16.25
C ASN A 365 -22.09 11.33 -17.04
N VAL A 366 -21.31 10.33 -17.43
CA VAL A 366 -20.10 10.53 -18.23
C VAL A 366 -20.49 10.60 -19.70
N THR A 367 -20.12 11.69 -20.38
CA THR A 367 -20.47 11.96 -21.79
C THR A 367 -19.32 11.66 -22.76
N PHE A 368 -18.23 11.06 -22.27
CA PHE A 368 -17.01 10.88 -23.05
C PHE A 368 -17.13 9.75 -24.05
N ASN A 369 -16.52 9.92 -25.23
CA ASN A 369 -16.36 8.83 -26.18
C ASN A 369 -15.36 7.81 -25.61
N PRO A 370 -15.75 6.55 -25.36
CA PRO A 370 -14.84 5.57 -24.75
C PRO A 370 -13.60 5.27 -25.59
N GLU A 371 -13.68 5.42 -26.92
CA GLU A 371 -12.55 5.19 -27.83
C GLU A 371 -11.45 6.25 -27.72
N GLU A 372 -11.79 7.41 -27.16
CA GLU A 372 -10.88 8.55 -26.94
C GLU A 372 -10.53 8.71 -25.46
N THR A 373 -10.97 7.79 -24.60
CA THR A 373 -10.90 7.93 -23.14
C THR A 373 -9.90 6.96 -22.51
N ALA A 374 -9.04 7.50 -21.64
CA ALA A 374 -8.31 6.73 -20.65
C ALA A 374 -9.00 6.82 -19.28
N ILE A 375 -9.05 5.70 -18.56
CA ILE A 375 -9.56 5.64 -17.19
C ILE A 375 -8.41 5.43 -16.22
N ILE A 376 -8.35 6.24 -15.16
CA ILE A 376 -7.53 5.95 -13.97
C ILE A 376 -8.43 5.35 -12.89
N ILE A 377 -7.94 4.30 -12.23
CA ILE A 377 -8.63 3.62 -11.14
C ILE A 377 -7.71 3.61 -9.93
N ASP A 378 -8.12 4.23 -8.81
CA ASP A 378 -7.41 4.19 -7.53
C ASP A 378 -8.35 3.76 -6.39
N PRO A 379 -8.75 2.46 -6.35
CA PRO A 379 -9.78 1.99 -5.44
C PRO A 379 -9.24 1.79 -4.02
N PRO A 380 -10.12 1.65 -3.01
CA PRO A 380 -9.68 1.27 -1.66
C PRO A 380 -9.00 -0.11 -1.64
N ARG A 381 -8.35 -0.44 -0.51
CA ARG A 381 -7.62 -1.72 -0.29
C ARG A 381 -8.36 -3.03 -0.64
N LYS A 382 -9.70 -3.00 -0.74
CA LYS A 382 -10.51 -4.16 -1.13
C LYS A 382 -10.54 -4.41 -2.66
N GLY A 383 -9.94 -3.51 -3.44
CA GLY A 383 -10.02 -3.48 -4.90
C GLY A 383 -11.35 -2.95 -5.42
N CYS A 384 -11.59 -3.17 -6.70
CA CYS A 384 -12.85 -2.87 -7.37
C CYS A 384 -13.95 -3.84 -6.93
N ASP A 385 -15.19 -3.37 -6.80
CA ASP A 385 -16.32 -4.28 -6.70
C ASP A 385 -16.83 -4.70 -8.09
N GLN A 386 -17.58 -5.79 -8.14
CA GLN A 386 -18.07 -6.36 -9.41
C GLN A 386 -18.92 -5.35 -10.19
N LYS A 387 -19.74 -4.55 -9.50
CA LYS A 387 -20.61 -3.56 -10.15
C LYS A 387 -19.80 -2.48 -10.86
N PHE A 388 -18.68 -2.05 -10.28
CA PHE A 388 -17.76 -1.12 -10.93
C PHE A 388 -17.13 -1.76 -12.17
N LEU A 389 -16.63 -3.00 -12.08
CA LEU A 389 -16.02 -3.71 -13.20
C LEU A 389 -17.01 -3.90 -14.35
N ASP A 390 -18.24 -4.30 -14.07
CA ASP A 390 -19.30 -4.47 -15.08
C ASP A 390 -19.55 -3.17 -15.85
N GLN A 391 -19.61 -2.04 -15.13
CA GLN A 391 -19.77 -0.72 -15.76
C GLN A 391 -18.54 -0.27 -16.55
N LEU A 392 -17.32 -0.55 -16.05
CA LEU A 392 -16.08 -0.29 -16.76
C LEU A 392 -16.03 -1.06 -18.10
N PHE A 393 -16.44 -2.33 -18.09
CA PHE A 393 -16.48 -3.16 -19.29
C PHE A 393 -17.58 -2.72 -20.27
N ALA A 394 -18.72 -2.27 -19.75
CA ALA A 394 -19.78 -1.68 -20.57
C ALA A 394 -19.33 -0.36 -21.22
N PHE A 395 -18.59 0.48 -20.50
CA PHE A 395 -18.01 1.70 -21.04
C PHE A 395 -16.89 1.40 -22.05
N SER A 396 -16.06 0.39 -21.79
CA SER A 396 -14.99 -0.10 -22.68
C SER A 396 -14.01 0.99 -23.14
N PRO A 397 -13.31 1.68 -22.21
CA PRO A 397 -12.34 2.72 -22.56
C PRO A 397 -11.18 2.17 -23.40
N ALA A 398 -10.55 3.03 -24.19
CA ALA A 398 -9.36 2.70 -24.97
C ALA A 398 -8.17 2.30 -24.09
N ARG A 399 -8.07 2.88 -22.88
CA ARG A 399 -6.98 2.59 -21.95
C ARG A 399 -7.45 2.62 -20.49
N VAL A 400 -6.84 1.78 -19.65
CA VAL A 400 -7.02 1.80 -18.20
C VAL A 400 -5.67 1.83 -17.49
N VAL A 401 -5.51 2.68 -16.48
CA VAL A 401 -4.37 2.70 -15.58
C VAL A 401 -4.88 2.45 -14.16
N TYR A 402 -4.56 1.28 -13.61
CA TYR A 402 -5.00 0.85 -12.29
C TYR A 402 -3.86 1.08 -11.28
N VAL A 403 -4.05 2.02 -10.36
CA VAL A 403 -3.22 2.27 -9.18
C VAL A 403 -3.77 1.49 -7.97
N SER A 404 -2.93 0.80 -7.20
CA SER A 404 -3.38 0.04 -6.03
C SER A 404 -2.33 -0.05 -4.92
N CYS A 405 -2.80 0.08 -3.69
CA CYS A 405 -2.02 -0.16 -2.47
C CYS A 405 -2.05 -1.61 -1.97
N ASP A 406 -2.76 -2.52 -2.68
CA ASP A 406 -2.85 -3.94 -2.35
C ASP A 406 -2.71 -4.82 -3.61
N PRO A 407 -1.48 -5.31 -3.88
CA PRO A 407 -1.20 -6.14 -5.05
C PRO A 407 -2.04 -7.41 -5.15
N ALA A 408 -2.51 -7.98 -4.04
CA ALA A 408 -3.29 -9.22 -4.08
C ALA A 408 -4.70 -8.98 -4.63
N THR A 409 -5.36 -7.91 -4.18
CA THR A 409 -6.68 -7.53 -4.71
C THR A 409 -6.59 -7.02 -6.15
N GLN A 410 -5.55 -6.25 -6.48
CA GLN A 410 -5.30 -5.82 -7.86
C GLN A 410 -5.03 -7.01 -8.78
N ALA A 411 -4.32 -8.04 -8.33
CA ALA A 411 -4.11 -9.26 -9.11
C ALA A 411 -5.42 -10.00 -9.39
N ARG A 412 -6.30 -10.16 -8.39
CA ARG A 412 -7.65 -10.71 -8.59
C ARG A 412 -8.40 -9.93 -9.69
N ASP A 413 -8.43 -8.61 -9.59
CA ASP A 413 -9.17 -7.76 -10.53
C ASP A 413 -8.54 -7.80 -11.93
N THR A 414 -7.21 -7.89 -12.00
CA THR A 414 -6.45 -8.06 -13.25
C THR A 414 -6.88 -9.32 -14.00
N LYS A 415 -7.08 -10.44 -13.30
CA LYS A 415 -7.60 -11.67 -13.92
C LYS A 415 -8.94 -11.42 -14.61
N ILE A 416 -9.86 -10.76 -13.92
CA ILE A 416 -11.20 -10.44 -14.43
C ILE A 416 -11.10 -9.50 -15.65
N MET A 417 -10.21 -8.50 -15.60
CA MET A 417 -9.97 -7.58 -16.73
C MET A 417 -9.42 -8.31 -17.96
N VAL A 418 -8.46 -9.22 -17.78
CA VAL A 418 -7.89 -10.02 -18.89
C VAL A 418 -8.94 -10.95 -19.49
N GLU A 419 -9.77 -11.60 -18.67
CA GLU A 419 -10.90 -12.41 -19.12
C GLU A 419 -11.94 -11.59 -19.91
N ALA A 420 -12.09 -10.30 -19.59
CA ALA A 420 -12.92 -9.35 -20.33
C ALA A 420 -12.26 -8.79 -21.62
N GLY A 421 -11.04 -9.22 -21.96
CA GLY A 421 -10.35 -8.87 -23.20
C GLY A 421 -9.43 -7.65 -23.10
N TYR A 422 -9.13 -7.15 -21.90
CA TYR A 422 -8.10 -6.12 -21.70
C TYR A 422 -6.71 -6.76 -21.72
N ALA A 423 -5.74 -6.08 -22.32
CA ALA A 423 -4.36 -6.57 -22.36
C ALA A 423 -3.48 -5.77 -21.40
N VAL A 424 -2.80 -6.45 -20.47
CA VAL A 424 -1.76 -5.83 -19.64
C VAL A 424 -0.60 -5.39 -20.54
N THR A 425 -0.24 -4.12 -20.48
CA THR A 425 0.87 -3.56 -21.27
C THR A 425 2.08 -3.22 -20.44
N ASP A 426 1.89 -2.95 -19.14
CA ASP A 426 2.97 -2.55 -18.24
C ASP A 426 2.57 -2.71 -16.76
N ILE A 427 3.54 -3.07 -15.90
CA ILE A 427 3.36 -3.21 -14.45
C ILE A 427 4.53 -2.54 -13.73
N GLN A 428 4.25 -1.54 -12.87
CA GLN A 428 5.25 -0.78 -12.12
C GLN A 428 4.91 -0.70 -10.63
N PRO A 429 5.66 -1.42 -9.78
CA PRO A 429 5.61 -1.23 -8.35
C PRO A 429 6.33 0.07 -7.94
N PHE A 430 5.84 0.73 -6.91
CA PHE A 430 6.40 1.92 -6.29
C PHE A 430 6.59 1.70 -4.79
N ASP A 431 7.77 2.08 -4.32
CA ASP A 431 8.13 2.12 -2.91
C ASP A 431 7.76 3.47 -2.29
N LEU A 432 6.45 3.74 -2.15
CA LEU A 432 5.97 4.95 -1.46
C LEU A 432 6.24 4.92 0.04
N PHE A 433 6.49 3.74 0.61
CA PHE A 433 6.71 3.56 2.04
C PHE A 433 7.95 2.71 2.32
N PRO A 434 9.17 3.26 2.07
CA PRO A 434 10.41 2.60 2.46
C PRO A 434 10.41 2.21 3.94
N GLN A 435 11.14 1.17 4.30
CA GLN A 435 11.19 0.56 5.64
C GLN A 435 9.92 -0.20 6.06
N THR A 436 8.91 -0.24 5.20
CA THR A 436 7.66 -0.97 5.42
C THR A 436 7.42 -1.96 4.29
N ARG A 437 6.54 -2.93 4.57
CA ARG A 437 6.08 -3.91 3.57
C ARG A 437 5.13 -3.35 2.51
N HIS A 438 4.66 -2.11 2.65
CA HIS A 438 3.64 -1.57 1.75
C HIS A 438 4.20 -1.33 0.35
N ILE A 439 3.37 -1.64 -0.64
CA ILE A 439 3.67 -1.51 -2.06
C ILE A 439 2.49 -0.78 -2.68
N GLU A 440 2.79 0.27 -3.43
CA GLU A 440 1.84 0.82 -4.41
C GLU A 440 2.19 0.21 -5.75
N ASN A 441 1.22 -0.18 -6.56
CA ASN A 441 1.47 -0.81 -7.85
C ASN A 441 0.56 -0.23 -8.93
N VAL A 442 1.13 0.06 -10.08
CA VAL A 442 0.43 0.59 -11.26
C VAL A 442 0.42 -0.47 -12.35
N ILE A 443 -0.77 -0.83 -12.85
CA ILE A 443 -0.92 -1.71 -14.02
C ILE A 443 -1.61 -0.93 -15.14
N THR A 444 -1.03 -0.99 -16.33
CA THR A 444 -1.60 -0.37 -17.53
C THR A 444 -2.25 -1.43 -18.41
N PHE A 445 -3.44 -1.13 -18.92
CA PHE A 445 -4.19 -1.99 -19.82
C PHE A 445 -4.57 -1.27 -21.11
N ASP A 446 -4.44 -1.96 -22.23
CA ASP A 446 -5.12 -1.58 -23.47
C ASP A 446 -6.54 -2.17 -23.49
N GLY A 447 -7.50 -1.36 -23.93
CA GLY A 447 -8.90 -1.77 -24.05
C GLY A 447 -9.14 -2.82 -25.15
N PRO A 448 -10.21 -3.62 -25.06
CA PRO A 448 -10.45 -4.75 -25.97
C PRO A 448 -10.52 -4.36 -27.45
N ARG A 449 -10.94 -3.13 -27.77
CA ARG A 449 -10.93 -2.63 -29.15
C ARG A 449 -9.50 -2.40 -29.65
N VAL A 450 -8.66 -1.73 -28.87
CA VAL A 450 -7.25 -1.45 -29.20
C VAL A 450 -6.47 -2.74 -29.42
N VAL A 451 -6.72 -3.75 -28.57
CA VAL A 451 -6.15 -5.09 -28.70
C VAL A 451 -6.52 -5.72 -30.05
N ARG A 452 -7.82 -5.76 -30.39
CA ARG A 452 -8.31 -6.31 -31.67
C ARG A 452 -7.73 -5.60 -32.88
N GLU A 453 -7.65 -4.27 -32.86
CA GLU A 453 -7.05 -3.50 -33.95
C GLU A 453 -5.56 -3.81 -34.15
N ARG A 454 -4.81 -3.98 -33.06
CA ARG A 454 -3.39 -4.36 -33.10
C ARG A 454 -3.22 -5.76 -33.70
N GLU A 455 -4.01 -6.73 -33.28
CA GLU A 455 -3.99 -8.09 -33.83
C GLU A 455 -4.30 -8.11 -35.34
N LEU A 456 -5.29 -7.33 -35.78
CA LEU A 456 -5.63 -7.19 -37.20
C LEU A 456 -4.48 -6.57 -38.01
N ARG A 457 -3.78 -5.57 -37.46
CA ARG A 457 -2.60 -4.97 -38.12
C ARG A 457 -1.46 -5.99 -38.26
N VAL A 458 -1.18 -6.77 -37.22
CA VAL A 458 -0.15 -7.83 -37.27
C VAL A 458 -0.50 -8.89 -38.31
N ARG A 459 -1.75 -9.35 -38.36
CA ARG A 459 -2.21 -10.33 -39.37
C ARG A 459 -2.09 -9.80 -40.80
N ARG A 460 -2.36 -8.51 -41.03
CA ARG A 460 -2.22 -7.88 -42.35
C ARG A 460 -0.76 -7.70 -42.80
N GLN A 461 0.18 -7.68 -41.86
CA GLN A 461 1.62 -7.54 -42.13
C GLN A 461 2.35 -8.87 -42.29
N GLN A 462 1.72 -10.01 -41.94
CA GLN A 462 2.26 -11.32 -42.27
C GLN A 462 2.09 -11.59 -43.78
N PRO A 463 3.15 -12.00 -44.50
CA PRO A 463 3.04 -12.33 -45.91
C PRO A 463 2.04 -13.47 -46.10
N LYS A 464 1.13 -13.34 -47.07
CA LYS A 464 0.29 -14.46 -47.50
C LYS A 464 1.22 -15.58 -47.98
N GLY A 465 1.29 -16.67 -47.21
CA GLY A 465 1.93 -17.90 -47.67
C GLY A 465 1.30 -18.33 -48.99
N GLU A 466 2.15 -18.76 -49.91
CA GLU A 466 1.85 -19.21 -51.26
C GLU A 466 0.61 -20.13 -51.27
N GLU A 467 -0.46 -19.69 -51.94
CA GLU A 467 -1.49 -20.60 -52.41
C GLU A 467 -0.82 -21.52 -53.44
N GLU A 468 -0.62 -22.79 -53.07
CA GLU A 468 -0.25 -23.83 -54.03
C GLU A 468 -1.31 -23.88 -55.13
N GLY A 469 -0.96 -23.27 -56.27
CA GLY A 469 -1.63 -23.43 -57.54
C GLY A 469 -1.43 -24.85 -58.07
N GLY A 470 -2.14 -25.82 -57.51
CA GLY A 470 -2.28 -27.17 -58.06
C GLY A 470 -3.30 -27.21 -59.19
N GLY A 471 -3.03 -26.50 -60.28
CA GLY A 471 -3.90 -26.42 -61.45
C GLY A 471 -3.17 -26.75 -62.76
N GLY A 472 -3.14 -28.03 -63.11
CA GLY A 472 -3.26 -28.55 -64.48
C GLY A 472 -2.20 -28.16 -65.54
N GLY A 473 -1.37 -29.12 -65.90
CA GLY A 473 -0.68 -29.17 -67.20
C GLY A 473 -0.54 -30.62 -67.67
N GLY A 474 -1.37 -31.03 -68.62
CA GLY A 474 -1.32 -32.36 -69.25
C GLY A 474 -0.48 -32.40 -70.53
N ALA A 475 -0.07 -33.62 -70.92
CA ALA A 475 0.20 -34.16 -72.28
C ALA A 475 1.10 -35.40 -72.10
N ALA A 476 0.63 -36.64 -72.31
CA ALA A 476 0.37 -37.35 -73.57
C ALA A 476 1.60 -38.04 -74.20
N ALA A 477 1.39 -39.33 -74.59
CA ALA A 477 2.21 -40.24 -75.41
C ALA A 477 3.49 -40.81 -74.77
N GLY A 478 3.85 -42.09 -74.87
CA GLY A 478 3.31 -43.24 -75.57
C GLY A 478 4.30 -44.42 -75.46
N SER A 479 3.81 -45.64 -75.70
CA SER A 479 4.54 -46.87 -76.09
C SER A 479 5.74 -47.35 -75.26
N SER A 480 5.56 -48.44 -74.52
CA SER A 480 5.97 -49.83 -74.88
C SER A 480 5.93 -50.73 -73.66
#